data_AF-A0AAW7NMT7-F1
#
_entry.id   AF-A0AAW7NMT7-F1
#
_cell.length_a   1.000
_cell.length_b   1.000
_cell.length_c   1.000
_cell.angle_alpha   90.00
_cell.angle_beta   90.00
_cell.angle_gamma   90.00
#
_symmetry.space_group_name_H-M   'P 1'
#
loop_
_entity.id
_entity.type
_entity.pdbx_description
1 polymer ?
#
loop_
_entity_poly.entity_id
_entity_poly.type
_entity_poly.pdbx_seq_one_letter_code
_entity_poly.pdbx_strand_id
1 'polypeptide(L)'
;MAVYIQKYELMINYLTNILFLIIIAITYIKMKINKWMSLGFTLVIMEKGIKAGYDFYTHDYYGFSWSLAIIVYCIYKMKNYYVETNK
;
A
#
# COMPACT_ATOMS: atom_id res chain seq x y z
N MET A 1 -6.59 18.17 21.53
CA MET A 1 -6.63 18.17 20.04
C MET A 1 -5.60 17.22 19.43
N ALA A 2 -4.30 17.35 19.77
CA ALA A 2 -3.22 16.51 19.20
C ALA A 2 -3.39 15.00 19.44
N VAL A 3 -3.85 14.58 20.63
CA VAL A 3 -4.08 13.16 20.97
C VAL A 3 -5.15 12.50 20.10
N TYR A 4 -6.18 13.26 19.69
CA TYR A 4 -7.24 12.72 18.83
C TYR A 4 -6.74 12.52 17.40
N ILE A 5 -5.98 13.47 16.87
CA ILE A 5 -5.38 13.40 15.51
C ILE A 5 -4.47 12.17 15.39
N GLN A 6 -3.63 11.94 16.40
CA GLN A 6 -2.71 10.80 16.44
C GLN A 6 -3.45 9.43 16.45
N LYS A 7 -4.60 9.37 17.12
CA LYS A 7 -5.42 8.15 17.20
C LYS A 7 -6.10 7.81 15.86
N TYR A 8 -6.54 8.83 15.12
CA TYR A 8 -7.09 8.65 13.77
C TYR A 8 -6.02 8.22 12.78
N GLU A 9 -4.83 8.81 12.85
CA GLU A 9 -3.70 8.46 11.99
C GLU A 9 -3.26 6.99 12.19
N LEU A 10 -3.23 6.54 13.45
CA LEU A 10 -2.96 5.15 13.79
C LEU A 10 -4.04 4.21 13.21
N MET A 11 -5.32 4.59 13.35
CA MET A 11 -6.45 3.80 12.85
C MET A 11 -6.44 3.67 11.33
N ILE A 12 -6.20 4.76 10.61
CA ILE A 12 -6.07 4.77 9.14
C ILE A 12 -4.93 3.84 8.74
N ASN A 13 -3.76 3.96 9.36
CA ASN A 13 -2.62 3.15 8.99
C ASN A 13 -2.84 1.63 9.25
N TYR A 14 -3.55 1.26 10.32
CA TYR A 14 -3.98 -0.13 10.53
C TYR A 14 -4.95 -0.59 9.45
N LEU A 15 -5.96 0.23 9.13
CA LEU A 15 -6.94 -0.07 8.10
C LEU A 15 -6.26 -0.29 6.73
N THR A 16 -5.34 0.59 6.34
CA THR A 16 -4.56 0.50 5.10
C THR A 16 -3.72 -0.78 5.05
N ASN A 17 -3.05 -1.13 6.17
CA ASN A 17 -2.25 -2.35 6.23
C ASN A 17 -3.12 -3.62 6.10
N ILE A 18 -4.29 -3.64 6.75
CA ILE A 18 -5.25 -4.75 6.61
C ILE A 18 -5.75 -4.84 5.17
N LEU A 19 -6.10 -3.70 4.56
CA LEU A 19 -6.55 -3.64 3.16
C LEU A 19 -5.47 -4.18 2.21
N PHE A 20 -4.22 -3.79 2.44
CA PHE A 20 -3.06 -4.27 1.68
C PHE A 20 -2.88 -5.79 1.79
N LEU A 21 -2.96 -6.33 3.01
CA LEU A 21 -2.87 -7.77 3.25
C LEU A 21 -3.98 -8.55 2.54
N ILE A 22 -5.22 -8.03 2.57
CA ILE A 22 -6.35 -8.62 1.84
C ILE A 22 -6.09 -8.62 0.34
N ILE A 23 -5.65 -7.50 -0.23
CA ILE A 23 -5.37 -7.39 -1.67
C ILE A 23 -4.26 -8.37 -2.09
N ILE A 24 -3.20 -8.50 -1.28
CA ILE A 24 -2.14 -9.49 -1.53
C ILE A 24 -2.66 -10.91 -1.46
N ALA A 25 -3.42 -11.24 -0.42
CA ALA A 25 -3.96 -12.59 -0.22
C ALA A 25 -4.84 -13.00 -1.40
N ILE A 26 -5.76 -12.13 -1.85
CA ILE A 26 -6.62 -12.44 -2.98
C ILE A 26 -5.80 -12.52 -4.29
N THR A 27 -4.77 -11.67 -4.46
CA THR A 27 -3.85 -11.75 -5.60
C THR A 27 -3.08 -13.07 -5.63
N TYR A 28 -2.67 -13.59 -4.47
CA TYR A 28 -1.97 -14.86 -4.34
C TYR A 28 -2.90 -16.06 -4.64
N ILE A 29 -4.14 -16.02 -4.14
CA ILE A 29 -5.13 -17.09 -4.33
C ILE A 29 -5.60 -17.17 -5.79
N LYS A 30 -5.91 -16.02 -6.41
CA LYS A 30 -6.46 -15.99 -7.77
C LYS A 30 -5.40 -16.01 -8.88
N MET A 31 -4.12 -15.78 -8.55
CA MET A 31 -3.00 -15.62 -9.50
C MET A 31 -3.25 -14.61 -10.64
N LYS A 32 -4.31 -13.80 -10.58
CA LYS A 32 -4.64 -12.75 -11.57
C LYS A 32 -5.12 -11.50 -10.85
N ILE A 33 -4.58 -10.34 -11.22
CA ILE A 33 -4.93 -9.04 -10.66
C ILE A 33 -6.06 -8.43 -11.49
N ASN A 34 -7.32 -8.54 -11.11
CA ASN A 34 -8.38 -7.88 -11.89
C ASN A 34 -8.32 -6.34 -11.81
N LYS A 35 -9.12 -5.64 -12.63
CA LYS A 35 -9.20 -4.17 -12.64
C LYS A 35 -9.47 -3.58 -11.24
N TRP A 36 -10.28 -4.26 -10.43
CA TRP A 36 -10.60 -3.85 -9.05
C TRP A 36 -9.42 -3.98 -8.08
N MET A 37 -8.61 -5.04 -8.21
CA MET A 37 -7.37 -5.19 -7.44
C MET A 37 -6.33 -4.15 -7.83
N SER A 38 -6.21 -3.84 -9.12
CA SER A 38 -5.31 -2.78 -9.60
C SER A 38 -5.68 -1.41 -9.01
N LEU A 39 -6.98 -1.10 -8.93
CA LEU A 39 -7.46 0.09 -8.20
C LEU A 39 -7.10 0.02 -6.70
N GLY A 40 -7.26 -1.14 -6.06
CA GLY A 40 -6.85 -1.35 -4.68
C GLY A 40 -5.34 -1.13 -4.45
N PHE A 41 -4.49 -1.68 -5.32
CA PHE A 41 -3.04 -1.44 -5.27
C PHE A 41 -2.68 0.03 -5.46
N THR A 42 -3.39 0.74 -6.34
CA THR A 42 -3.19 2.18 -6.58
C THR A 42 -3.52 2.99 -5.34
N LEU A 43 -4.63 2.68 -4.65
CA LEU A 43 -5.00 3.32 -3.39
C LEU A 43 -3.94 3.09 -2.29
N VAL A 44 -3.45 1.85 -2.16
CA VAL A 44 -2.38 1.53 -1.19
C VAL A 44 -1.10 2.33 -1.50
N ILE A 45 -0.72 2.48 -2.77
CA ILE A 45 0.45 3.27 -3.17
C ILE A 45 0.28 4.74 -2.78
N MET A 46 -0.90 5.33 -3.01
CA MET A 46 -1.16 6.73 -2.63
C MET A 46 -1.04 6.93 -1.12
N GLU A 47 -1.69 6.09 -0.31
CA GLU A 47 -1.63 6.22 1.16
C GLU A 47 -0.22 5.98 1.71
N LYS A 48 0.49 4.97 1.21
CA LYS A 48 1.88 4.72 1.61
C LYS A 48 2.84 5.79 1.10
N GLY A 49 2.56 6.43 -0.03
CA GLY A 49 3.33 7.57 -0.53
C GLY A 49 3.23 8.77 0.40
N ILE A 50 2.00 9.13 0.82
CA ILE A 50 1.76 10.20 1.81
C ILE A 50 2.48 9.86 3.12
N LYS A 51 2.34 8.62 3.61
CA LYS A 51 2.98 8.18 4.84
C LYS A 51 4.51 8.18 4.74
N ALA A 52 5.09 7.74 3.62
CA ALA A 52 6.53 7.82 3.40
C ALA A 52 7.03 9.28 3.46
N GLY A 53 6.29 10.23 2.87
CA GLY A 53 6.63 11.64 2.97
C GLY A 53 6.61 12.16 4.42
N TYR A 54 5.62 11.74 5.20
CA TYR A 54 5.50 12.10 6.61
C TYR A 54 6.60 11.46 7.48
N ASP A 55 6.85 10.16 7.31
CA ASP A 55 7.87 9.41 8.03
C ASP A 55 9.28 9.97 7.70
N PHE A 56 9.52 10.37 6.46
CA PHE A 56 10.75 11.06 6.06
C PHE A 56 10.90 12.43 6.76
N TYR A 57 9.84 13.24 6.79
CA TYR A 57 9.84 14.54 7.46
C TYR A 57 10.08 14.43 8.98
N THR A 58 9.52 13.39 9.60
CA THR A 58 9.65 13.12 11.03
C THR A 58 10.90 12.32 11.41
N HIS A 59 11.79 12.03 10.44
CA HIS A 59 13.02 11.24 10.61
C HIS A 59 12.77 9.79 11.09
N ASP A 60 11.57 9.24 10.86
CA ASP A 60 11.26 7.82 11.04
C ASP A 60 11.66 7.03 9.78
N TYR A 61 12.96 6.74 9.68
CA TYR A 61 13.50 6.01 8.53
C TYR A 61 13.02 4.55 8.44
N TYR A 62 12.56 3.97 9.56
CA TYR A 62 12.02 2.62 9.57
C TYR A 62 10.65 2.59 8.90
N GLY A 63 9.74 3.48 9.31
CA GLY A 63 8.43 3.66 8.69
C GLY A 63 8.53 4.01 7.21
N PHE A 64 9.46 4.90 6.87
CA PHE A 64 9.76 5.29 5.49
C PHE A 64 10.18 4.08 4.63
N SER A 65 11.16 3.30 5.10
CA SER A 65 11.68 2.13 4.37
C SER A 65 10.59 1.08 4.16
N TRP A 66 9.76 0.86 5.17
CA TRP A 66 8.63 -0.07 5.08
C TRP A 66 7.58 0.37 4.07
N SER A 67 7.23 1.66 4.07
CA SER A 67 6.29 2.23 3.11
C SER A 67 6.82 2.14 1.67
N LEU A 68 8.12 2.40 1.47
CA LEU A 68 8.78 2.21 0.17
C LEU A 68 8.74 0.77 -0.32
N ALA A 69 9.04 -0.20 0.56
CA ALA A 69 9.01 -1.62 0.20
C ALA A 69 7.61 -2.05 -0.30
N ILE A 70 6.56 -1.58 0.36
CA ILE A 70 5.17 -1.82 -0.04
C ILE A 70 4.88 -1.22 -1.43
N ILE A 71 5.29 0.03 -1.67
CA ILE A 71 5.08 0.71 -2.96
C ILE A 71 5.76 -0.07 -4.09
N VAL A 72 7.04 -0.43 -3.92
CA VAL A 72 7.80 -1.18 -4.92
C VAL A 72 7.13 -2.53 -5.21
N TYR A 73 6.69 -3.23 -4.17
CA TYR A 73 5.99 -4.51 -4.31
C TYR A 73 4.68 -4.36 -5.10
N CYS A 74 3.86 -3.35 -4.80
CA CYS A 74 2.62 -3.07 -5.52
C CYS A 74 2.88 -2.81 -7.00
N ILE A 75 3.86 -1.97 -7.33
CA ILE A 75 4.24 -1.65 -8.72
C ILE A 75 4.71 -2.91 -9.46
N TYR A 76 5.57 -3.70 -8.82
CA TYR A 76 6.06 -4.96 -9.41
C TYR A 76 4.92 -5.92 -9.75
N LYS A 77 3.98 -6.13 -8.81
CA LYS A 77 2.81 -6.98 -9.02
C LYS A 77 1.92 -6.46 -10.15
N MET A 78 1.62 -5.16 -10.18
CA MET A 78 0.80 -4.57 -11.25
C MET A 78 1.47 -4.66 -12.62
N LYS A 79 2.78 -4.45 -12.71
CA LYS A 79 3.54 -4.58 -13.97
C LYS A 79 3.50 -6.00 -14.50
N ASN A 80 3.71 -7.00 -13.65
CA ASN A 80 3.61 -8.41 -14.07
C ASN A 80 2.22 -8.77 -14.58
N TYR A 81 1.17 -8.28 -13.92
CA TYR A 81 -0.19 -8.48 -14.42
C TYR A 81 -0.43 -7.86 -15.80
N TYR A 82 0.01 -6.61 -16.01
CA TYR A 82 -0.17 -5.95 -17.30
C TYR A 82 0.49 -6.73 -18.45
N VAL A 83 1.64 -7.34 -18.18
CA VAL A 83 2.34 -8.23 -19.14
C VAL A 83 1.57 -9.53 -19.39
N GLU A 84 0.93 -10.09 -18.36
CA GLU A 84 0.19 -11.36 -18.46
C GLU A 84 -1.15 -11.23 -19.18
N THR A 85 -1.79 -10.06 -19.16
CA THR A 85 -3.03 -9.80 -19.91
C THR A 85 -2.85 -9.37 -21.37
N ASN A 86 -1.66 -8.89 -21.74
CA ASN A 86 -1.34 -8.48 -23.12
C ASN A 86 -0.57 -9.56 -23.91
N LYS A 87 -0.48 -10.78 -23.37
CA LYS A 87 -0.07 -12.00 -24.08
C LYS A 87 -1.30 -12.80 -24.47
#